data_AF-A0A950QJQ6-F1
#
_entry.id   AF-A0A950QJQ6-F1
#
_cell.length_a   1.000
_cell.length_b   1.000
_cell.length_c   1.000
_cell.angle_alpha   90.00
_cell.angle_beta   90.00
_cell.angle_gamma   90.00
#
_symmetry.space_group_name_H-M   'P 1'
#
loop_
_entity.id
_entity.type
_entity.pdbx_description
1 polymer ?
#
loop_
_entity_poly.entity_id
_entity_poly.type
_entity_poly.pdbx_seq_one_letter_code
_entity_poly.pdbx_strand_id
1 'polypeptide(L)'
;MPALTESPRLALLFLSWLPKREFRYAHGVKRWARIVASLFAIPVVAAALSATTPYPVQVWKQSDDRLTNKLRDSIEAAVKHSKRLSLTSANEPGTLYLIVSPALWEEVGQHTRVTYFVDFGRSANDPKPITRAQGTCWDYQMGQCAAEIVATAEAVAPEAK
;
A
#
# COMPACT_ATOMS: atom_id res chain seq x y z
N MET A 1 8.04 3.18 -38.95
CA MET A 1 6.84 4.02 -38.78
C MET A 1 6.63 4.27 -37.29
N PRO A 2 6.96 5.46 -36.75
CA PRO A 2 6.48 5.88 -35.44
C PRO A 2 5.48 7.05 -35.56
N ALA A 3 4.30 6.89 -34.97
CA ALA A 3 3.35 7.97 -34.77
C ALA A 3 3.59 8.59 -33.38
N LEU A 4 3.97 9.87 -33.40
CA LEU A 4 4.00 10.78 -32.26
C LEU A 4 2.58 11.31 -32.05
N THR A 5 2.10 11.38 -30.80
CA THR A 5 0.89 12.13 -30.46
C THR A 5 1.16 13.11 -29.32
N GLU A 6 0.71 14.33 -29.59
CA GLU A 6 1.04 15.62 -28.98
C GLU A 6 0.41 15.90 -27.61
N SER A 7 1.06 16.82 -26.89
CA SER A 7 0.51 17.62 -25.78
C SER A 7 -0.13 18.93 -26.29
N PRO A 8 -1.09 19.52 -25.56
CA PRO A 8 -1.29 20.97 -25.53
C PRO A 8 -1.21 21.49 -24.09
N ARG A 9 -0.17 22.22 -23.66
CA ARG A 9 0.04 23.69 -23.77
C ARG A 9 -1.19 24.59 -23.58
N LEU A 10 -1.24 25.20 -22.39
CA LEU A 10 -1.41 26.63 -22.11
C LEU A 10 -2.61 27.35 -22.74
N ALA A 11 -3.60 27.67 -21.91
CA ALA A 11 -4.52 28.77 -22.11
C ALA A 11 -4.41 29.75 -20.93
N LEU A 12 -3.46 30.69 -21.04
CA LEU A 12 -3.46 31.94 -20.29
C LEU A 12 -4.08 32.99 -21.20
N LEU A 13 -5.28 33.47 -20.87
CA LEU A 13 -5.78 34.74 -21.42
C LEU A 13 -6.41 35.60 -20.33
N PHE A 14 -5.74 36.74 -20.16
CA PHE A 14 -6.15 37.99 -19.55
C PHE A 14 -7.62 38.34 -19.79
N LEU A 15 -8.33 38.67 -18.71
CA LEU A 15 -9.39 39.67 -18.71
C LEU A 15 -9.20 40.57 -17.48
N SER A 16 -8.33 41.55 -17.66
CA SER A 16 -8.47 42.85 -17.03
C SER A 16 -9.83 43.43 -17.39
N TRP A 17 -10.55 44.02 -16.42
CA TRP A 17 -11.03 45.42 -16.43
C TRP A 17 -12.34 45.62 -15.61
N LEU A 18 -12.29 46.63 -14.71
CA LEU A 18 -13.37 47.38 -14.03
C LEU A 18 -14.07 46.80 -12.79
N PRO A 19 -14.59 47.65 -11.87
CA PRO A 19 -14.10 48.96 -11.42
C PRO A 19 -14.02 49.10 -9.88
N LYS A 20 -13.23 50.06 -9.42
CA LYS A 20 -13.21 50.60 -8.05
C LYS A 20 -14.62 51.00 -7.63
N ARG A 21 -15.15 50.40 -6.56
CA ARG A 21 -16.28 50.94 -5.80
C ARG A 21 -15.83 51.27 -4.39
N GLU A 22 -15.99 52.55 -4.08
CA GLU A 22 -15.66 53.17 -2.82
C GLU A 22 -16.47 52.60 -1.66
N PHE A 23 -15.78 52.22 -0.60
CA PHE A 23 -16.39 51.96 0.71
C PHE A 23 -16.78 53.29 1.34
N ARG A 24 -18.09 53.56 1.42
CA ARG A 24 -18.64 54.53 2.37
C ARG A 24 -19.36 53.77 3.48
N TYR A 25 -18.70 53.69 4.64
CA TYR A 25 -19.32 53.35 5.91
C TYR A 25 -20.23 54.50 6.34
N ALA A 26 -21.53 54.25 6.41
CA ALA A 26 -22.49 55.12 7.10
C ALA A 26 -23.17 54.32 8.20
N HIS A 27 -22.92 54.71 9.44
CA HIS A 27 -23.67 54.30 10.62
C HIS A 27 -25.14 54.70 10.47
N GLY A 28 -26.06 53.77 10.70
CA GLY A 28 -27.49 54.05 10.58
C GLY A 28 -28.38 52.91 11.05
N VAL A 29 -28.59 52.86 12.36
CA VAL A 29 -29.57 52.06 13.11
C VAL A 29 -30.93 51.97 12.38
N LYS A 30 -31.52 50.76 12.26
CA LYS A 30 -32.96 50.45 12.50
C LYS A 30 -33.36 49.04 12.00
N ARG A 31 -33.18 48.05 12.87
CA ARG A 31 -34.24 47.18 13.41
C ARG A 31 -35.42 46.84 12.46
N TRP A 32 -35.24 45.95 11.48
CA TRP A 32 -36.34 45.17 10.90
C TRP A 32 -35.87 43.74 10.60
N ALA A 33 -36.46 42.81 11.32
CA ALA A 33 -36.28 41.38 11.18
C ALA A 33 -36.57 40.90 9.76
N ARG A 34 -35.65 40.12 9.16
CA ARG A 34 -35.98 39.06 8.21
C ARG A 34 -35.02 37.90 8.38
N ILE A 35 -35.52 36.88 9.08
CA ILE A 35 -35.05 35.50 9.05
C ILE A 35 -35.12 35.05 7.59
N VAL A 36 -33.97 34.78 6.96
CA VAL A 36 -33.92 33.92 5.78
C VAL A 36 -32.88 32.85 6.09
N ALA A 37 -33.41 31.75 6.60
CA ALA A 37 -32.71 30.49 6.77
C ALA A 37 -32.23 30.01 5.39
N SER A 38 -31.01 30.38 5.01
CA SER A 38 -30.35 29.79 3.85
C SER A 38 -29.66 28.51 4.33
N LEU A 39 -30.46 27.46 4.44
CA LEU A 39 -30.03 26.07 4.50
C LEU A 39 -29.22 25.77 3.23
N PHE A 40 -27.92 26.03 3.25
CA PHE A 40 -27.00 25.40 2.30
C PHE A 40 -26.91 23.92 2.69
N ALA A 41 -27.78 23.12 2.08
CA ALA A 41 -27.69 21.67 2.10
C ALA A 41 -26.35 21.28 1.48
N ILE A 42 -25.38 20.91 2.31
CA ILE A 42 -24.14 20.28 1.86
C ILE A 42 -24.54 18.85 1.45
N PRO A 43 -24.48 18.45 0.17
CA PRO A 43 -24.60 17.05 -0.16
C PRO A 43 -23.39 16.33 0.44
N VAL A 44 -23.61 15.62 1.54
CA VAL A 44 -22.62 14.68 2.07
C VAL A 44 -22.54 13.54 1.06
N VAL A 45 -21.60 13.65 0.13
CA VAL A 45 -21.19 12.52 -0.71
C VAL A 45 -20.51 11.53 0.22
N ALA A 46 -21.28 10.59 0.75
CA ALA A 46 -20.75 9.44 1.45
C ALA A 46 -20.00 8.58 0.43
N ALA A 47 -18.69 8.82 0.28
CA ALA A 47 -17.81 7.86 -0.36
C ALA A 47 -17.86 6.59 0.49
N ALA A 48 -18.59 5.59 0.02
CA ALA A 48 -18.52 4.25 0.58
C ALA A 48 -17.09 3.75 0.35
N LEU A 49 -16.23 3.93 1.36
CA LEU A 49 -14.99 3.18 1.47
C LEU A 49 -15.42 1.73 1.66
N SER A 50 -15.54 0.98 0.56
CA SER A 50 -15.65 -0.48 0.63
C SER A 50 -14.47 -0.95 1.46
N ALA A 51 -14.75 -1.42 2.67
CA ALA A 51 -13.75 -1.99 3.55
C ALA A 51 -13.32 -3.32 2.93
N THR A 52 -12.33 -3.27 2.03
CA THR A 52 -11.68 -4.45 1.47
C THR A 52 -11.09 -5.24 2.63
N THR A 53 -11.64 -6.42 2.88
CA THR A 53 -11.11 -7.32 3.90
C THR A 53 -9.69 -7.74 3.49
N PRO A 54 -8.69 -7.59 4.37
CA PRO A 54 -7.32 -7.97 4.02
C PRO A 54 -7.24 -9.48 3.72
N TYR A 55 -6.52 -9.83 2.66
CA TYR A 55 -6.35 -11.21 2.23
C TYR A 55 -5.53 -12.02 3.26
N PRO A 56 -5.98 -13.22 3.68
CA PRO A 56 -5.29 -14.01 4.69
C PRO A 56 -3.98 -14.59 4.15
N VAL A 57 -2.93 -14.48 4.94
CA VAL A 57 -1.56 -14.91 4.62
C VAL A 57 -0.96 -15.68 5.78
N GLN A 58 -0.18 -16.72 5.46
CA GLN A 58 0.62 -17.46 6.43
C GLN A 58 2.07 -17.56 5.97
N VAL A 59 3.00 -17.26 6.87
CA VAL A 59 4.44 -17.31 6.60
C VAL A 59 5.02 -18.59 7.21
N TRP A 60 5.62 -19.42 6.37
CA TRP A 60 6.18 -20.72 6.71
C TRP A 60 7.70 -20.67 6.53
N LYS A 61 8.42 -21.51 7.27
CA LYS A 61 9.87 -21.66 7.12
C LYS A 61 10.23 -23.13 6.95
N GLN A 62 11.23 -23.40 6.13
CA GLN A 62 11.77 -24.75 5.90
C GLN A 62 13.02 -25.05 6.74
N SER A 63 13.57 -24.05 7.42
CA SER A 63 14.77 -24.17 8.25
C SER A 63 14.65 -23.33 9.53
N ASP A 64 15.24 -23.82 10.62
CA ASP A 64 15.31 -23.14 11.92
C ASP A 64 16.56 -22.29 12.10
N ASP A 65 17.35 -22.06 11.05
CA ASP A 65 18.53 -21.20 11.15
C ASP A 65 18.17 -19.74 11.47
N ARG A 66 19.13 -19.04 12.10
CA ARG A 66 18.94 -17.68 12.63
C ARG A 66 18.52 -16.67 11.54
N LEU A 67 19.04 -16.79 10.32
CA LEU A 67 18.79 -15.82 9.25
C LEU A 67 17.44 -16.08 8.59
N THR A 68 17.09 -17.34 8.35
CA THR A 68 15.74 -17.74 7.91
C THR A 68 14.69 -17.30 8.91
N ASN A 69 14.92 -17.49 10.22
CA ASN A 69 14.02 -16.98 11.27
C ASN A 69 13.90 -15.46 11.24
N LYS A 70 15.03 -14.74 11.15
CA LYS A 70 15.04 -13.27 11.08
C LYS A 70 14.28 -12.75 9.85
N LEU A 71 14.44 -13.42 8.70
CA LEU A 71 13.72 -13.07 7.48
C LEU A 71 12.21 -13.32 7.64
N ARG A 72 11.81 -14.49 8.15
CA ARG A 72 10.39 -14.79 8.45
C ARG A 72 9.79 -13.72 9.37
N ASP A 73 10.47 -13.39 10.46
CA ASP A 73 9.98 -12.40 11.43
C ASP A 73 9.85 -11.00 10.79
N SER A 74 10.78 -10.64 9.92
CA SER A 74 10.73 -9.39 9.16
C SER A 74 9.57 -9.38 8.16
N ILE A 75 9.30 -10.50 7.49
CA ILE A 75 8.14 -10.66 6.59
C ILE A 75 6.84 -10.53 7.39
N GLU A 76 6.69 -11.22 8.51
CA GLU A 76 5.50 -11.11 9.37
C GLU A 76 5.29 -9.67 9.87
N ALA A 77 6.37 -8.99 10.26
CA ALA A 77 6.30 -7.58 10.64
C ALA A 77 5.83 -6.70 9.46
N ALA A 78 6.35 -6.90 8.26
CA ALA A 78 5.93 -6.18 7.07
C ALA A 78 4.47 -6.47 6.68
N VAL A 79 4.01 -7.72 6.81
CA VAL A 79 2.59 -8.09 6.58
C VAL A 79 1.67 -7.37 7.56
N LYS A 80 2.05 -7.26 8.84
CA LYS A 80 1.26 -6.49 9.84
C LYS A 80 1.10 -5.01 9.49
N HIS A 81 2.02 -4.46 8.68
CA HIS A 81 1.94 -3.09 8.18
C HIS A 81 1.23 -2.97 6.82
N SER A 82 0.94 -4.09 6.15
CA SER A 82 0.16 -4.10 4.92
C SER A 82 -1.31 -3.78 5.20
N LYS A 83 -1.94 -3.05 4.28
CA LYS A 83 -3.40 -2.85 4.26
C LYS A 83 -4.14 -3.94 3.51
N ARG A 84 -3.42 -4.71 2.67
CA ARG A 84 -4.00 -5.69 1.74
C ARG A 84 -3.91 -7.11 2.27
N LEU A 85 -3.00 -7.38 3.19
CA LEU A 85 -2.73 -8.71 3.73
C LEU A 85 -3.00 -8.73 5.24
N SER A 86 -3.44 -9.88 5.75
CA SER A 86 -3.53 -10.14 7.19
C SER A 86 -2.86 -11.47 7.52
N LEU A 87 -2.17 -11.53 8.66
CA LEU A 87 -1.62 -12.81 9.14
C LEU A 87 -2.75 -13.67 9.71
N THR A 88 -2.82 -14.93 9.29
CA THR A 88 -3.70 -15.94 9.90
C THR A 88 -2.88 -17.07 10.50
N SER A 89 -3.35 -17.59 11.64
CA SER A 89 -2.80 -18.79 12.29
C SER A 89 -3.50 -20.06 11.84
N ALA A 90 -4.68 -19.95 11.23
CA ALA A 90 -5.49 -21.08 10.80
C ALA A 90 -5.20 -21.44 9.35
N ASN A 91 -5.17 -22.75 9.06
CA ASN A 91 -5.12 -23.28 7.69
C ASN A 91 -6.50 -23.14 7.04
N GLU A 92 -6.87 -21.91 6.68
CA GLU A 92 -8.14 -21.60 6.04
C GLU A 92 -8.03 -21.72 4.52
N PRO A 93 -9.08 -22.24 3.86
CA PRO A 93 -9.12 -22.29 2.40
C PRO A 93 -9.01 -20.87 1.83
N GLY A 94 -8.15 -20.70 0.82
CA GLY A 94 -7.89 -19.38 0.25
C GLY A 94 -6.78 -18.59 0.96
N THR A 95 -6.03 -19.17 1.89
CA THR A 95 -4.84 -18.51 2.45
C THR A 95 -3.69 -18.50 1.44
N LEU A 96 -2.96 -17.38 1.34
CA LEU A 96 -1.70 -17.30 0.60
C LEU A 96 -0.56 -17.73 1.54
N TYR A 97 0.20 -18.72 1.10
CA TYR A 97 1.34 -19.26 1.82
C TYR A 97 2.64 -18.65 1.29
N LEU A 98 3.46 -18.10 2.19
CA LEU A 98 4.81 -17.61 1.91
C LEU A 98 5.79 -18.60 2.54
N ILE A 99 6.40 -19.45 1.73
CA ILE A 99 7.31 -20.50 2.20
C ILE A 99 8.74 -20.01 2.04
N VAL A 100 9.39 -19.71 3.16
CA VAL A 100 10.78 -19.28 3.21
C VAL A 100 11.69 -20.51 3.19
N SER A 101 12.43 -20.67 2.10
CA SER A 101 13.46 -21.71 1.97
C SER A 101 14.69 -21.38 2.83
N PRO A 102 15.55 -22.37 3.13
CA PRO A 102 16.78 -22.13 3.89
C PRO A 102 17.62 -21.05 3.20
N ALA A 103 17.94 -19.99 3.94
CA ALA A 103 18.71 -18.88 3.42
C ALA A 103 20.18 -19.29 3.23
N LEU A 104 20.74 -18.97 2.05
CA LEU A 104 22.18 -19.06 1.85
C LEU A 104 22.81 -17.77 2.36
N TRP A 105 24.01 -17.83 2.93
CA TRP A 105 24.65 -16.64 3.45
C TRP A 105 26.16 -16.72 3.38
N GLU A 106 26.79 -15.55 3.38
CA GLU A 106 28.23 -15.38 3.47
C GLU A 106 28.57 -14.12 4.27
N GLU A 107 29.72 -14.13 4.93
CA GLU A 107 30.25 -12.95 5.62
C GLU A 107 31.10 -12.12 4.65
N VAL A 108 30.79 -10.83 4.56
CA VAL A 108 31.54 -9.85 3.78
C VAL A 108 31.93 -8.70 4.70
N GLY A 109 33.18 -8.74 5.18
CA GLY A 109 33.66 -7.79 6.18
C GLY A 109 32.95 -8.00 7.53
N GLN A 110 32.18 -6.99 7.98
CA GLN A 110 31.45 -7.02 9.25
C GLN A 110 29.95 -7.31 9.07
N HIS A 111 29.51 -7.60 7.85
CA HIS A 111 28.09 -7.81 7.52
C HIS A 111 27.87 -9.17 6.89
N THR A 112 26.65 -9.68 7.05
CA THR A 112 26.24 -10.94 6.43
C THR A 112 25.36 -10.64 5.22
N ARG A 113 25.75 -11.17 4.06
CA ARG A 113 24.91 -11.16 2.86
C ARG A 113 24.09 -12.44 2.83
N VAL A 114 22.78 -12.29 2.69
CA VAL A 114 21.78 -13.37 2.73
C VAL A 114 21.12 -13.49 1.36
N THR A 115 21.24 -14.64 0.71
CA THR A 115 20.46 -14.96 -0.49
C THR A 115 19.20 -15.71 -0.06
N TYR A 116 18.05 -15.14 -0.35
CA TYR A 116 16.75 -15.69 0.04
C TYR A 116 15.96 -16.23 -1.15
N PHE A 117 15.10 -17.19 -0.86
CA PHE A 117 14.08 -17.71 -1.77
C PHE A 117 12.76 -17.84 -0.99
N VAL A 118 11.69 -17.26 -1.52
CA VAL A 118 10.35 -17.31 -0.93
C VAL A 118 9.38 -17.75 -2.00
N ASP A 119 8.76 -18.91 -1.78
CA ASP A 119 7.74 -19.48 -2.64
C ASP A 119 6.34 -19.00 -2.22
N PHE A 120 5.53 -18.56 -3.17
CA PHE A 120 4.16 -18.12 -2.93
C PHE A 120 3.19 -19.20 -3.42
N GLY A 121 2.35 -19.75 -2.53
CA GLY A 121 1.41 -20.83 -2.84
C GLY A 121 0.00 -20.57 -2.33
N ARG A 122 -1.00 -21.28 -2.86
CA ARG A 122 -2.41 -21.23 -2.38
C ARG A 122 -2.83 -22.41 -1.51
N SER A 123 -1.93 -23.37 -1.32
CA SER A 123 -2.17 -24.58 -0.55
C SER A 123 -0.89 -24.97 0.18
N ALA A 124 -1.02 -25.29 1.47
CA ALA A 124 0.09 -25.84 2.26
C ALA A 124 0.54 -27.22 1.74
N ASN A 125 -0.35 -27.95 1.08
CA ASN A 125 -0.14 -29.35 0.68
C ASN A 125 0.20 -29.50 -0.81
N ASP A 126 0.10 -28.43 -1.60
CA ASP A 126 0.47 -28.46 -3.03
C ASP A 126 1.82 -27.74 -3.20
N PRO A 127 2.87 -28.47 -3.59
CA PRO A 127 4.22 -27.93 -3.69
C PRO A 127 4.41 -27.00 -4.89
N LYS A 128 3.39 -26.73 -5.72
CA LYS A 128 3.55 -25.87 -6.90
C LYS A 128 3.43 -24.38 -6.52
N PRO A 129 4.54 -23.61 -6.43
CA PRO A 129 4.45 -22.18 -6.23
C PRO A 129 3.78 -21.51 -7.44
N ILE A 130 2.97 -20.49 -7.16
CA ILE A 130 2.43 -19.56 -8.15
C ILE A 130 3.55 -18.71 -8.71
N THR A 131 4.42 -18.23 -7.82
CA THR A 131 5.63 -17.50 -8.15
C THR A 131 6.66 -17.67 -7.04
N ARG A 132 7.89 -17.21 -7.30
CA ARG A 132 9.00 -17.20 -6.36
C ARG A 132 9.61 -15.81 -6.31
N ALA A 133 9.80 -15.28 -5.10
CA ALA A 133 10.67 -14.13 -4.86
C ALA A 133 12.06 -14.65 -4.51
N GLN A 134 13.08 -14.05 -5.10
CA GLN A 134 14.47 -14.35 -4.78
C GLN A 134 15.29 -13.08 -4.86
N GLY A 135 16.33 -13.00 -4.04
CA GLY A 135 17.19 -11.84 -4.00
C GLY A 135 18.31 -11.99 -2.98
N THR A 136 19.11 -10.95 -2.88
CA THR A 136 20.16 -10.83 -1.87
C THR A 136 19.83 -9.69 -0.93
N CYS A 137 19.95 -9.91 0.36
CA CYS A 137 19.69 -8.94 1.41
C CYS A 137 20.88 -8.86 2.35
N TRP A 138 21.27 -7.65 2.75
CA TRP A 138 22.18 -7.52 3.88
C TRP A 138 21.43 -7.72 5.19
N ASP A 139 22.11 -8.28 6.19
CA ASP A 139 21.53 -8.54 7.52
C ASP A 139 20.95 -7.29 8.20
N TYR A 140 21.49 -6.10 7.92
CA TYR A 140 20.99 -4.81 8.40
C TYR A 140 19.84 -4.24 7.56
N GLN A 141 19.56 -4.79 6.37
CA GLN A 141 18.49 -4.38 5.45
C GLN A 141 17.31 -5.35 5.43
N MET A 142 17.27 -6.35 6.33
CA MET A 142 16.27 -7.42 6.31
C MET A 142 14.82 -6.92 6.25
N GLY A 143 14.51 -5.80 6.91
CA GLY A 143 13.19 -5.17 6.85
C GLY A 143 12.82 -4.60 5.47
N GLN A 144 13.78 -4.07 4.72
CA GLN A 144 13.55 -3.57 3.36
C GLN A 144 13.26 -4.72 2.40
N CYS A 145 14.08 -5.78 2.46
CA CYS A 145 13.86 -6.97 1.63
C CYS A 145 12.54 -7.66 1.96
N ALA A 146 12.17 -7.71 3.24
CA ALA A 146 10.85 -8.19 3.66
C ALA A 146 9.70 -7.36 3.05
N ALA A 147 9.85 -6.03 2.96
CA ALA A 147 8.86 -5.17 2.33
C ALA A 147 8.71 -5.47 0.81
N GLU A 148 9.80 -5.74 0.11
CA GLU A 148 9.77 -6.13 -1.32
C GLU A 148 9.11 -7.51 -1.53
N ILE A 149 9.38 -8.46 -0.64
CA ILE A 149 8.71 -9.77 -0.62
C ILE A 149 7.20 -9.59 -0.38
N VAL A 150 6.82 -8.73 0.57
CA VAL A 150 5.40 -8.44 0.85
C VAL A 150 4.73 -7.72 -0.33
N ALA A 151 5.41 -6.79 -1.00
CA ALA A 151 4.89 -6.16 -2.22
C ALA A 151 4.61 -7.21 -3.33
N THR A 152 5.48 -8.22 -3.44
CA THR A 152 5.24 -9.36 -4.34
C THR A 152 4.03 -10.19 -3.89
N ALA A 153 3.90 -10.44 -2.58
CA ALA A 153 2.73 -11.12 -2.00
C ALA A 153 1.42 -10.40 -2.30
N GLU A 154 1.41 -9.07 -2.17
CA GLU A 154 0.26 -8.22 -2.50
C GLU A 154 -0.10 -8.27 -3.99
N ALA A 155 0.90 -8.37 -4.87
CA ALA A 155 0.67 -8.46 -6.31
C ALA A 155 0.03 -9.81 -6.72
N VAL A 156 0.33 -10.89 -6.00
CA VAL A 156 -0.24 -12.23 -6.28
C VAL A 156 -1.53 -12.53 -5.53
N ALA A 157 -1.80 -11.82 -4.44
CA ALA A 157 -3.04 -11.93 -3.70
C ALA A 157 -4.22 -11.47 -4.59
N PRO A 158 -5.27 -12.30 -4.75
CA PRO A 158 -6.45 -11.89 -5.50
C PRO A 158 -7.16 -10.74 -4.78
N GLU A 159 -7.94 -9.97 -5.52
CA GLU A 159 -8.77 -8.91 -4.94
C GLU A 159 -9.79 -9.52 -3.97
N ALA A 160 -9.94 -8.91 -2.79
CA ALA A 160 -10.97 -9.34 -1.85
C ALA A 160 -12.33 -9.02 -2.47
N LYS A 161 -13.18 -10.04 -2.60
CA LYS A 161 -14.54 -9.93 -3.12
C LYS A 161 -15.50 -9.35 -2.10
#